data_AF-A0A1S9AST0-F1
#
_entry.id   AF-A0A1S9AST0-F1
#
_cell.length_a   1.000
_cell.length_b   1.000
_cell.length_c   1.000
_cell.angle_alpha   90.00
_cell.angle_beta   90.00
_cell.angle_gamma   90.00
#
_symmetry.space_group_name_H-M   'P 1'
#
loop_
_entity.id
_entity.type
_entity.pdbx_description
1 polymer ?
#
loop_
_entity_poly.entity_id
_entity_poly.type
_entity_poly.pdbx_seq_one_letter_code
_entity_poly.pdbx_strand_id
1 'polypeptide(L)'
;MAAVAELDDAHVVPSDEDASALCPECGELLAWHEHPCVAPPVTMAVAASDVAAVAQGPVYYKPSATTYAYDVGQIVQAAINTRAHTIIWRGQVKERHPATGLVHRVNVYWLNDGYWDCYREEELQVA
;
A
#
# COMPACT_ATOMS: atom_id res chain seq x y z
N MET A 1 34.71 36.44 33.59
CA MET A 1 33.48 36.41 32.78
C MET A 1 33.89 36.15 31.35
N ALA A 2 33.79 34.90 30.89
CA ALA A 2 34.14 34.48 29.54
C ALA A 2 32.86 33.99 28.86
N ALA A 3 32.66 34.44 27.61
CA ALA A 3 31.57 34.03 26.73
C ALA A 3 31.97 32.77 25.94
N VAL A 4 31.01 31.86 25.74
CA VAL A 4 30.87 30.96 24.57
C VAL A 4 29.37 30.65 24.47
N ALA A 5 28.64 31.20 23.50
CA ALA A 5 28.54 30.81 22.09
C ALA A 5 27.60 29.59 21.88
N GLU A 6 26.61 29.87 21.05
CA GLU A 6 25.48 29.07 20.57
C GLU A 6 25.81 27.61 20.21
N LEU A 7 24.89 26.71 20.58
CA LEU A 7 24.64 25.46 19.86
C LEU A 7 23.14 25.42 19.58
N ASP A 8 22.77 26.10 18.50
CA ASP A 8 21.51 25.83 17.80
C ASP A 8 21.68 24.45 17.15
N ASP A 9 21.41 23.41 17.94
CA ASP A 9 21.26 22.05 17.44
C ASP A 9 19.93 22.02 16.70
N ALA A 10 19.98 22.51 15.46
CA ALA A 10 18.96 22.26 14.47
C ALA A 10 18.92 20.74 14.25
N HIS A 11 18.18 20.08 15.14
CA HIS A 11 17.70 18.73 14.94
C HIS A 11 16.83 18.78 13.70
N VAL A 12 17.45 18.57 12.55
CA VAL A 12 16.76 18.24 11.30
C VAL A 12 16.07 16.93 11.59
N VAL A 13 14.84 17.02 12.08
CA VAL A 13 13.89 15.91 12.03
C VAL A 13 13.79 15.60 10.53
N PRO A 14 14.23 14.43 10.05
CA PRO A 14 13.89 14.04 8.69
C PRO A 14 12.37 14.05 8.64
N SER A 15 11.81 14.99 7.88
CA SER A 15 10.37 15.04 7.65
C SER A 15 10.02 13.78 6.88
N ASP A 16 9.40 12.82 7.56
CA ASP A 16 8.72 11.64 7.01
C ASP A 16 7.52 12.03 6.11
N GLU A 17 7.52 13.21 5.49
CA GLU A 17 6.39 13.79 4.77
C GLU A 17 6.21 13.20 3.35
N ASP A 18 7.19 12.49 2.80
CA ASP A 18 7.12 11.96 1.43
C ASP A 18 6.58 10.53 1.30
N ALA A 19 6.33 9.85 2.42
CA ALA A 19 5.75 8.50 2.39
C ALA A 19 4.27 8.48 1.94
N SER A 20 3.63 9.66 1.88
CA SER A 20 2.23 9.84 1.44
C SER A 20 2.08 10.55 0.09
N ALA A 21 3.19 10.96 -0.54
CA ALA A 21 3.12 11.68 -1.81
C ALA A 21 2.50 10.78 -2.88
N LEU A 22 1.40 11.21 -3.49
CA LEU A 22 0.73 10.48 -4.56
C LEU A 22 1.29 10.90 -5.91
N CYS A 23 1.53 9.94 -6.79
CA CYS A 23 1.92 10.19 -8.16
C CYS A 23 0.76 10.85 -8.91
N PRO A 24 0.98 11.99 -9.58
CA PRO A 24 -0.09 12.69 -10.31
C PRO A 24 -0.62 11.91 -11.52
N GLU A 25 0.14 10.93 -12.03
CA GLU A 25 -0.21 10.15 -13.23
C GLU A 25 -1.13 8.96 -12.91
N CYS A 26 -0.78 8.17 -11.89
CA CYS A 26 -1.52 6.96 -11.54
C CYS A 26 -2.33 7.09 -10.23
N GLY A 27 -2.07 8.11 -9.41
CA GLY A 27 -2.68 8.28 -8.09
C GLY A 27 -2.12 7.35 -7.01
N GLU A 28 -1.03 6.63 -7.29
CA GLU A 28 -0.39 5.72 -6.34
C GLU A 28 0.69 6.42 -5.53
N LEU A 29 0.98 5.93 -4.33
CA LEU A 29 2.07 6.44 -3.49
C LEU A 29 3.42 6.37 -4.24
N LEU A 30 4.15 7.48 -4.33
CA LEU A 30 5.42 7.62 -5.05
C LEU A 30 6.49 6.63 -4.57
N ALA A 31 6.51 6.31 -3.27
CA ALA A 31 7.39 5.28 -2.70
C ALA A 31 7.18 3.87 -3.32
N TRP A 32 6.11 3.67 -4.09
CA TRP A 32 5.76 2.39 -4.71
C TRP A 32 6.27 2.26 -6.13
N HIS A 33 6.84 3.32 -6.70
CA HIS A 33 7.34 3.31 -8.06
C HIS A 33 8.77 2.76 -8.09
N GLU A 34 8.93 1.53 -8.59
CA GLU A 34 10.25 0.99 -8.92
C GLU A 34 10.79 1.59 -10.23
N HIS A 35 9.89 2.14 -11.06
CA HIS A 35 10.17 2.82 -12.32
C HIS A 35 9.33 4.11 -12.43
N PRO A 36 9.76 5.09 -13.24
CA PRO A 36 8.95 6.28 -13.53
C PRO A 36 7.54 5.87 -13.97
N CYS A 37 6.53 6.59 -13.51
CA CYS A 37 5.18 6.31 -13.94
C CYS A 37 5.09 6.54 -15.46
N VAL A 38 4.73 5.51 -16.21
CA VAL A 38 4.38 5.66 -17.61
C VAL A 38 2.87 5.87 -17.64
N ALA A 39 2.45 7.07 -18.02
CA ALA A 39 1.04 7.37 -18.21
C ALA A 39 0.41 6.27 -19.08
N PRO A 40 -0.70 5.64 -18.65
CA PRO A 40 -1.38 4.70 -19.53
C PRO A 40 -1.76 5.46 -20.81
N PRO A 41 -1.62 4.86 -22.00
CA PRO A 41 -2.23 5.45 -23.18
C PRO A 41 -3.71 5.63 -22.84
N VAL A 42 -4.21 6.85 -22.95
CA VAL A 42 -5.63 7.16 -22.82
C VAL A 42 -6.33 6.55 -24.02
N THR A 43 -6.52 5.24 -24.02
CA THR A 43 -7.37 4.56 -24.99
C THR A 43 -8.80 4.82 -24.58
N MET A 44 -9.33 5.92 -25.09
CA MET A 44 -10.77 6.09 -25.21
C MET A 44 -11.37 4.82 -25.81
N ALA A 45 -12.45 4.33 -25.20
CA ALA A 45 -13.14 3.13 -25.60
C ALA A 45 -13.41 3.11 -27.12
N VAL A 46 -12.98 2.03 -27.78
CA VAL A 46 -13.56 1.62 -29.05
C VAL A 46 -13.78 0.11 -28.97
N ALA A 47 -15.03 -0.27 -29.21
CA ALA A 47 -15.45 -1.66 -29.28
C ALA A 47 -14.77 -2.39 -30.45
N ALA A 48 -14.71 -3.71 -30.29
CA ALA A 48 -14.61 -4.76 -31.31
C ALA A 48 -13.21 -5.32 -31.68
N SER A 49 -13.15 -6.64 -31.47
CA SER A 49 -12.49 -7.69 -32.26
C SER A 49 -10.97 -7.85 -32.28
N ASP A 50 -10.60 -9.09 -31.96
CA ASP A 50 -9.42 -9.87 -32.34
C ASP A 50 -8.32 -9.14 -33.14
N VAL A 51 -7.11 -9.08 -32.56
CA VAL A 51 -5.90 -9.80 -33.01
C VAL A 51 -4.69 -9.20 -32.27
N ALA A 52 -3.93 -10.10 -31.63
CA ALA A 52 -2.53 -10.02 -31.22
C ALA A 52 -1.82 -8.64 -31.21
N ALA A 53 -1.53 -8.15 -30.01
CA ALA A 53 -0.34 -7.32 -29.77
C ALA A 53 0.30 -7.74 -28.45
N VAL A 54 1.46 -8.37 -28.56
CA VAL A 54 2.34 -8.76 -27.46
C VAL A 54 2.86 -7.48 -26.80
N ALA A 55 2.21 -7.03 -25.73
CA ALA A 55 2.71 -5.96 -24.88
C ALA A 55 3.67 -6.54 -23.85
N GLN A 56 4.98 -6.45 -24.12
CA GLN A 56 6.06 -6.84 -23.19
C GLN A 56 6.28 -5.77 -22.11
N GLY A 57 5.25 -5.52 -21.30
CA GLY A 57 5.36 -4.78 -20.06
C GLY A 57 4.58 -5.51 -18.98
N PRO A 58 5.01 -5.49 -17.71
CA PRO A 58 4.18 -5.98 -16.62
C PRO A 58 2.83 -5.25 -16.68
N VAL A 59 1.77 -6.01 -16.93
CA VAL A 59 0.40 -5.49 -16.94
C VAL A 59 0.04 -5.22 -15.48
N TYR A 60 0.22 -3.97 -15.06
CA TYR A 60 -0.25 -3.50 -13.76
C TYR A 60 -1.76 -3.36 -13.83
N TYR A 61 -2.49 -4.28 -13.20
CA TYR A 61 -3.91 -4.14 -12.99
C TYR A 61 -4.14 -3.02 -11.96
N LYS A 62 -4.57 -1.84 -12.43
CA LYS A 62 -4.92 -0.70 -11.59
C LYS A 62 -6.20 -1.04 -10.79
N PRO A 63 -6.16 -1.21 -9.47
CA PRO A 63 -7.39 -1.29 -8.70
C PRO A 63 -8.01 0.12 -8.69
N SER A 64 -9.30 0.22 -9.02
CA SER A 64 -10.13 1.36 -8.62
C SER A 64 -9.99 1.55 -7.11
N ALA A 65 -9.82 2.79 -6.65
CA ALA A 65 -9.73 3.23 -5.25
C ALA A 65 -9.66 2.09 -4.21
N THR A 66 -8.47 1.87 -3.64
CA THR A 66 -8.24 0.81 -2.64
C THR A 66 -9.33 0.83 -1.58
N THR A 67 -10.20 -0.18 -1.61
CA THR A 67 -11.28 -0.35 -0.64
C THR A 67 -10.79 -1.39 0.36
N TYR A 68 -10.60 -0.96 1.60
CA TYR A 68 -10.33 -1.85 2.72
C TYR A 68 -11.63 -2.46 3.21
N ALA A 69 -11.65 -3.77 3.44
CA ALA A 69 -12.80 -4.44 4.06
C ALA A 69 -13.04 -4.00 5.52
N TYR A 70 -11.99 -3.55 6.21
CA TYR A 70 -12.05 -3.18 7.62
C TYR A 70 -11.46 -1.79 7.91
N ASP A 71 -12.00 -1.13 8.94
CA ASP A 71 -11.54 0.17 9.42
C ASP A 71 -10.63 0.07 10.65
N VAL A 72 -9.73 1.05 10.80
CA VAL A 72 -8.95 1.21 12.03
C VAL A 72 -9.90 1.49 13.19
N GLY A 73 -9.72 0.80 14.31
CA GLY A 73 -10.64 0.82 15.45
C GLY A 73 -11.73 -0.25 15.39
N GLN A 74 -11.90 -0.94 14.26
CA GLN A 74 -12.85 -2.05 14.16
C GLN A 74 -12.35 -3.27 14.93
N ILE A 75 -13.30 -3.97 15.57
CA ILE A 75 -13.03 -5.21 16.29
C ILE A 75 -13.19 -6.38 15.32
N VAL A 76 -12.13 -7.18 15.19
CA VAL A 76 -12.06 -8.35 14.31
C VAL A 76 -11.48 -9.54 15.07
N GLN A 77 -11.66 -10.74 14.53
CA GLN A 77 -11.03 -11.97 15.00
C GLN A 77 -10.23 -12.58 13.86
N ALA A 78 -9.05 -13.12 14.17
CA ALA A 78 -8.28 -13.89 13.18
C ALA A 78 -8.88 -15.28 13.03
N ALA A 79 -8.88 -15.85 11.82
CA ALA A 79 -9.46 -17.17 11.55
C ALA A 79 -8.83 -18.29 12.42
N ILE A 80 -7.55 -18.14 12.78
CA ILE A 80 -6.80 -19.08 13.62
C ILE A 80 -6.99 -18.85 15.12
N ASN A 81 -7.57 -17.73 15.54
CA ASN A 81 -7.70 -17.34 16.93
C ASN A 81 -9.05 -16.67 17.20
N THR A 82 -9.88 -17.29 18.04
CA THR A 82 -11.23 -16.81 18.39
C THR A 82 -11.21 -15.58 19.32
N ARG A 83 -10.05 -14.99 19.60
CA ARG A 83 -9.94 -13.78 20.40
C ARG A 83 -10.13 -12.55 19.51
N ALA A 84 -11.01 -11.66 19.97
CA ALA A 84 -11.26 -10.39 19.32
C ALA A 84 -10.15 -9.38 19.61
N HIS A 85 -9.68 -8.72 18.57
CA HIS A 85 -8.66 -7.68 18.60
C HIS A 85 -9.08 -6.48 17.76
N THR A 86 -8.59 -5.31 18.14
CA THR A 86 -8.86 -4.06 17.40
C THR A 86 -7.81 -3.88 16.32
N ILE A 87 -8.23 -3.45 15.12
CA ILE A 87 -7.31 -3.03 14.06
C ILE A 87 -6.68 -1.70 14.46
N ILE A 88 -5.35 -1.65 14.52
CA ILE A 88 -4.59 -0.43 14.87
C ILE A 88 -3.93 0.22 13.65
N TRP A 89 -3.77 -0.53 12.57
CA TRP A 89 -3.21 -0.03 11.32
C TRP A 89 -3.72 -0.85 10.14
N ARG A 90 -3.78 -0.19 8.97
CA ARG A 90 -4.06 -0.82 7.68
C ARG A 90 -3.16 -0.25 6.61
N GLY A 91 -2.79 -1.08 5.64
CA GLY A 91 -1.95 -0.67 4.53
C GLY A 91 -2.00 -1.68 3.40
N GLN A 92 -1.16 -1.48 2.40
CA GLN A 92 -0.97 -2.45 1.35
C GLN A 92 0.44 -2.99 1.43
N VAL A 93 0.66 -4.19 0.89
CA VAL A 93 1.99 -4.74 0.61
C VAL A 93 2.07 -5.21 -0.83
N LYS A 94 3.27 -5.15 -1.41
CA LYS A 94 3.55 -5.78 -2.71
C LYS A 94 3.82 -7.26 -2.48
N GLU A 95 3.04 -8.11 -3.12
CA GLU A 95 3.25 -9.55 -3.12
C GLU A 95 3.43 -10.07 -4.54
N ARG A 96 4.34 -11.03 -4.70
CA ARG A 96 4.52 -11.74 -5.96
C ARG A 96 3.61 -12.97 -6.00
N HIS A 97 2.74 -13.04 -6.99
CA HIS A 97 1.88 -14.19 -7.21
C HIS A 97 2.72 -15.43 -7.50
N PRO A 98 2.53 -16.55 -6.78
CA PRO A 98 3.41 -17.72 -6.86
C PRO A 98 3.38 -18.40 -8.23
N ALA A 99 2.21 -18.47 -8.88
CA ALA A 99 2.08 -19.17 -10.17
C ALA A 99 2.53 -18.35 -11.39
N THR A 100 2.32 -17.03 -11.38
CA THR A 100 2.52 -16.17 -12.56
C THR A 100 3.75 -15.27 -12.42
N GLY A 101 4.30 -15.14 -11.20
CA GLY A 101 5.38 -14.23 -10.90
C GLY A 101 4.98 -12.75 -10.97
N LEU A 102 3.72 -12.41 -11.20
CA LEU A 102 3.25 -11.03 -11.28
C LEU A 102 3.20 -10.40 -9.89
N VAL A 103 3.64 -9.16 -9.78
CA VAL A 103 3.55 -8.38 -8.52
C VAL A 103 2.19 -7.72 -8.46
N HIS A 104 1.49 -7.90 -7.35
CA HIS A 104 0.17 -7.32 -7.08
C HIS A 104 0.14 -6.73 -5.66
N ARG A 105 -0.91 -5.95 -5.39
CA ARG A 105 -1.11 -5.26 -4.11
C ARG A 105 -2.12 -6.04 -3.28
N VAL A 106 -1.79 -6.27 -2.02
CA VAL A 106 -2.67 -6.97 -1.07
C VAL A 106 -2.92 -6.05 0.12
N ASN A 107 -4.18 -5.92 0.51
CA ASN A 107 -4.57 -5.17 1.71
C ASN A 107 -4.17 -5.98 2.95
N VAL A 108 -3.54 -5.32 3.90
CA VAL A 108 -3.10 -5.92 5.17
C VAL A 108 -3.51 -5.06 6.36
N TYR A 109 -3.67 -5.71 7.50
CA TYR A 109 -4.12 -5.14 8.75
C TYR A 109 -3.20 -5.58 9.87
N TRP A 110 -2.98 -4.70 10.83
CA TRP A 110 -2.25 -5.01 12.04
C TRP A 110 -3.18 -4.86 13.24
N LEU A 111 -3.17 -5.87 14.12
CA LEU A 111 -4.07 -6.00 15.26
C LEU A 111 -3.38 -5.59 16.56
N ASN A 112 -4.18 -5.14 17.53
CA ASN A 112 -3.72 -4.90 18.90
C ASN A 112 -3.69 -6.20 19.72
N ASP A 113 -2.92 -7.17 19.29
CA ASP A 113 -2.73 -8.46 19.96
C ASP A 113 -1.35 -8.62 20.62
N GLY A 114 -0.45 -7.65 20.39
CA GLY A 114 0.91 -7.63 20.91
C GLY A 114 1.94 -8.30 19.99
N TYR A 115 1.52 -8.79 18.82
CA TYR A 115 2.40 -9.31 17.77
C TYR A 115 2.63 -8.25 16.69
N TRP A 116 3.65 -8.43 15.86
CA TRP A 116 3.94 -7.53 14.72
C TRP A 116 3.50 -8.16 13.39
N ASP A 117 2.53 -9.07 13.44
CA ASP A 117 2.07 -9.79 12.26
C ASP A 117 1.05 -8.97 11.48
N CYS A 118 1.16 -9.03 10.15
CA CYS A 118 0.19 -8.47 9.24
C CYS A 118 -0.80 -9.56 8.81
N TYR A 119 -2.09 -9.27 8.91
CA TYR A 119 -3.18 -10.16 8.53
C TYR A 119 -3.80 -9.69 7.23
N ARG A 120 -4.19 -10.62 6.37
CA ARG A 120 -4.96 -10.35 5.16
C ARG A 120 -6.46 -10.27 5.44
N GLU A 121 -7.22 -9.79 4.46
CA GLU A 121 -8.68 -9.69 4.57
C GLU A 121 -9.33 -11.05 4.81
N GLU A 122 -8.87 -12.07 4.10
CA GLU A 122 -9.38 -13.44 4.18
C GLU A 122 -9.05 -14.15 5.51
N GLU A 123 -8.10 -13.60 6.27
CA GLU A 123 -7.70 -14.14 7.57
C GLU A 123 -8.48 -13.51 8.73
N LEU A 124 -9.29 -12.49 8.45
CA LEU A 124 -10.03 -11.75 9.45
C LEU A 124 -11.53 -11.90 9.25
N GLN A 125 -12.26 -11.85 10.36
CA GLN A 125 -13.72 -11.77 10.37
C GLN A 125 -14.19 -10.77 11.42
N VAL A 126 -15.36 -10.18 11.21
CA VAL A 126 -15.98 -9.32 12.23
C VAL A 126 -16.27 -10.14 13.48
N ALA A 127 -15.91 -9.58 14.63
CA ALA A 127 -16.02 -10.23 15.93
C ALA A 127 -17.46 -10.27 16.48
#